data_AF-A0A560MIX4-F1
#
_entry.id   AF-A0A560MIX4-F1
#
_cell.length_a   1.000
_cell.length_b   1.000
_cell.length_c   1.000
_cell.angle_alpha   90.00
_cell.angle_beta   90.00
_cell.angle_gamma   90.00
#
_symmetry.space_group_name_H-M   'P 1'
#
loop_
_entity.id
_entity.type
_entity.pdbx_description
1 polymer ?
#
loop_
_entity_poly.entity_id
_entity_poly.type
_entity_poly.pdbx_seq_one_letter_code
_entity_poly.pdbx_strand_id
1 'polypeptide(L)'
;MFRMFGRRKTPGDSAFPLPPMDSDGKRRVFGEDVFAGRHGDMLRALGFGLNDAANIIPDQAEYERRVKQSLATQDARRTEIETEMLRAHGHNAIRPFFVLSGPVWNGELGQWLVKVMHLLPYDDWNIVYLPMDRATQAAMGGLPLHPRQSIDPIDELMCKQIGGFYSQFKEGKQKVDAHVREVGISAAHDVLDKFVTYVDDMPRRILDHISVVRPKIIELIADVQNRA
;
A
#
# COMPACT_ATOMS: atom_id res chain seq x y z
N MET A 1 20.83 -10.15 -5.02
CA MET A 1 19.85 -9.33 -4.28
C MET A 1 19.27 -8.29 -5.24
N PHE A 2 18.09 -8.54 -5.80
CA PHE A 2 17.44 -7.61 -6.73
C PHE A 2 16.59 -6.60 -5.95
N ARG A 3 17.11 -5.37 -5.76
CA ARG A 3 16.28 -4.20 -5.37
C ARG A 3 15.44 -3.81 -6.59
N MET A 4 14.26 -4.42 -6.75
CA MET A 4 13.37 -4.11 -7.88
C MET A 4 12.75 -2.71 -7.75
N PHE A 5 12.62 -2.22 -6.52
CA PHE A 5 12.35 -0.83 -6.22
C PHE A 5 13.70 -0.17 -5.94
N GLY A 6 14.17 0.67 -6.87
CA GLY A 6 15.37 1.50 -6.65
C GLY A 6 15.22 2.38 -5.40
N ARG A 7 16.23 3.20 -5.08
CA ARG A 7 16.04 4.28 -4.07
C ARG A 7 14.78 5.04 -4.47
N ARG A 8 13.69 4.87 -3.70
CA ARG A 8 12.46 5.64 -3.92
C ARG A 8 12.88 7.10 -3.91
N LYS A 9 12.60 7.84 -4.99
CA LYS A 9 12.79 9.27 -4.97
C LYS A 9 11.78 9.81 -3.97
N THR A 10 12.25 10.23 -2.81
CA THR A 10 11.47 11.04 -1.87
C THR A 10 11.17 12.35 -2.60
N PRO A 11 9.92 12.67 -2.94
CA PRO A 11 9.57 14.05 -3.25
C PRO A 11 9.82 14.86 -1.97
N GLY A 12 10.45 16.02 -2.12
CA GLY A 12 10.52 17.02 -1.05
C GLY A 12 9.11 17.46 -0.66
N ASP A 13 8.94 17.65 0.64
CA ASP A 13 7.75 18.14 1.34
C ASP A 13 6.43 17.43 1.03
N SER A 14 5.95 16.68 2.02
CA SER A 14 4.58 16.17 2.05
C SER A 14 3.59 17.30 1.80
N ALA A 15 2.66 17.12 0.85
CA ALA A 15 1.54 18.04 0.61
C ALA A 15 0.60 18.24 1.82
N PHE A 16 0.87 17.55 2.93
CA PHE A 16 0.21 17.70 4.22
C PHE A 16 1.20 18.34 5.21
N PRO A 17 0.94 19.55 5.74
CA PRO A 17 1.73 20.06 6.84
C PRO A 17 1.56 19.11 8.02
N LEU A 18 2.64 18.42 8.37
CA LEU A 18 2.66 17.50 9.49
C LEU A 18 2.61 18.31 10.81
N PRO A 19 1.84 17.87 11.81
CA PRO A 19 1.89 18.45 13.15
C PRO A 19 3.33 18.48 13.69
N PRO A 20 3.65 19.43 14.60
CA PRO A 20 4.93 19.44 15.29
C PRO A 20 5.14 18.14 16.08
N MET A 21 6.40 17.82 16.38
CA MET A 21 6.71 16.72 17.30
C MET A 21 6.43 17.15 18.73
N ASP A 22 5.83 16.25 19.49
CA ASP A 22 5.65 16.37 20.94
C ASP A 22 6.98 16.11 21.68
N SER A 23 6.97 16.28 23.01
CA SER A 23 8.17 16.18 23.85
C SER A 23 8.81 14.78 23.85
N ASP A 24 8.03 13.73 23.59
CA ASP A 24 8.49 12.35 23.46
C ASP A 24 8.98 11.99 22.04
N GLY A 25 9.08 12.97 21.15
CA GLY A 25 9.56 12.81 19.78
C GLY A 25 8.54 12.20 18.82
N LYS A 26 7.29 11.96 19.24
CA LYS A 26 6.23 11.47 18.34
C LYS A 26 5.45 12.63 17.75
N ARG A 27 4.90 12.42 16.55
CA ARG A 27 3.86 13.30 16.00
C ARG A 27 2.50 12.71 16.29
N ARG A 28 1.55 13.57 16.64
CA ARG A 28 0.17 13.17 16.91
C ARG A 28 -0.82 14.03 16.14
N VAL A 29 -2.00 13.48 15.89
CA VAL A 29 -3.14 14.23 15.32
C VAL A 29 -3.60 15.28 16.34
N PHE A 30 -3.76 14.86 17.59
CA PHE A 30 -3.92 15.74 18.74
C PHE A 30 -2.69 15.61 19.64
N GLY A 31 -1.83 16.64 19.61
CA GLY A 31 -0.59 16.71 20.38
C GLY A 31 -0.81 16.88 21.88
N GLU A 32 0.28 16.84 22.63
CA GLU A 32 0.29 16.93 24.10
C GLU A 32 -0.44 18.19 24.60
N ASP A 33 -0.20 19.33 23.95
CA ASP A 33 -0.82 20.62 24.30
C ASP A 33 -2.35 20.61 24.13
N VAL A 34 -2.87 19.89 23.12
CA VAL A 34 -4.31 19.79 22.88
C VAL A 34 -4.97 18.94 23.96
N PHE A 35 -4.33 17.84 24.37
CA PHE A 35 -4.79 16.97 25.45
C PHE A 35 -4.62 17.58 26.85
N ALA A 36 -3.63 18.45 27.04
CA ALA A 36 -3.46 19.21 28.28
C ALA A 36 -4.39 20.43 28.37
N GLY A 37 -4.84 20.93 27.21
CA GLY A 37 -5.69 22.10 27.11
C GLY A 37 -7.18 21.83 27.30
N ARG A 38 -7.98 22.88 27.05
CA ARG A 38 -9.44 22.92 27.27
C ARG A 38 -10.26 21.83 26.56
N HIS A 39 -9.69 21.18 25.55
CA HIS A 39 -10.36 20.16 24.73
C HIS A 39 -9.99 18.74 25.14
N GLY A 40 -9.01 18.56 26.03
CA GLY A 40 -8.50 17.25 26.43
C GLY A 40 -9.54 16.35 27.10
N ASP A 41 -10.37 16.90 27.99
CA ASP A 41 -11.40 16.12 28.67
C ASP A 41 -12.51 15.67 27.72
N MET A 42 -12.85 16.50 26.73
CA MET A 42 -13.79 16.14 25.67
C MET A 42 -13.22 14.99 24.81
N LEU A 43 -11.95 15.07 24.40
CA LEU A 43 -11.30 14.00 23.63
C LEU A 43 -11.28 12.68 24.40
N ARG A 44 -10.92 12.71 25.70
CA ARG A 44 -10.95 11.53 26.57
C ARG A 44 -12.36 10.96 26.74
N ALA A 45 -13.36 11.82 26.92
CA ALA A 45 -14.76 11.40 27.05
C ALA A 45 -15.30 10.73 25.78
N LEU A 46 -14.78 11.13 24.61
CA LEU A 46 -15.06 10.50 23.31
C LEU A 46 -14.22 9.22 23.07
N GLY A 47 -13.41 8.80 24.04
CA GLY A 47 -12.60 7.58 23.96
C GLY A 47 -11.24 7.75 23.30
N PHE A 48 -10.81 8.98 22.96
CA PHE A 48 -9.48 9.22 22.41
C PHE A 48 -8.43 9.33 23.50
N GLY A 49 -7.33 8.60 23.33
CA GLY A 49 -6.14 8.63 24.15
C GLY A 49 -4.96 9.29 23.45
N LEU A 50 -4.13 9.99 24.24
CA LEU A 50 -2.91 10.65 23.74
C LEU A 50 -1.97 9.66 23.03
N ASN A 51 -1.87 8.42 23.54
CA ASN A 51 -0.99 7.38 23.01
C ASN A 51 -1.72 6.32 22.19
N ASP A 52 -2.96 6.57 21.79
CA ASP A 52 -3.68 5.64 20.94
C ASP A 52 -2.96 5.51 19.60
N ALA A 53 -2.89 4.28 19.07
CA ALA A 53 -2.27 4.02 17.78
C ALA A 53 -2.88 4.87 16.65
N ALA A 54 -4.19 5.17 16.74
CA ALA A 54 -4.90 6.04 15.80
C ALA A 54 -4.54 7.53 15.94
N ASN A 55 -4.02 7.96 17.10
CA ASN A 55 -3.60 9.35 17.33
C ASN A 55 -2.12 9.57 16.98
N ILE A 56 -1.31 8.52 16.87
CA ILE A 56 0.11 8.61 16.52
C ILE A 56 0.28 8.62 15.01
N ILE A 57 0.95 9.64 14.48
CA ILE A 57 1.31 9.74 13.07
C ILE A 57 2.67 9.05 12.89
N PRO A 58 2.75 7.92 12.16
CA PRO A 58 4.01 7.22 11.95
C PRO A 58 5.01 8.13 11.23
N ASP A 59 6.27 8.08 11.65
CA ASP A 59 7.34 8.83 11.03
C ASP A 59 7.94 8.10 9.82
N GLN A 60 8.86 8.75 9.12
CA GLN A 60 9.51 8.17 7.95
C GLN A 60 10.27 6.88 8.26
N ALA A 61 10.87 6.77 9.45
CA ALA A 61 11.62 5.59 9.87
C ALA A 61 10.69 4.39 10.12
N GLU A 62 9.51 4.62 10.70
CA GLU A 62 8.49 3.60 10.88
C GLU A 62 7.94 3.10 9.54
N TYR A 63 7.68 3.98 8.58
CA TYR A 63 7.27 3.55 7.25
C TYR A 63 8.33 2.68 6.56
N GLU A 64 9.60 3.09 6.64
CA GLU A 64 10.71 2.31 6.09
C GLU A 64 10.86 0.96 6.79
N ARG A 65 10.67 0.92 8.12
CA ARG A 65 10.64 -0.31 8.91
C ARG A 65 9.54 -1.25 8.43
N ARG A 66 8.31 -0.77 8.24
CA ARG A 66 7.17 -1.57 7.75
C ARG A 66 7.44 -2.14 6.36
N VAL A 67 7.97 -1.33 5.43
CA VAL A 67 8.33 -1.78 4.09
C VAL A 67 9.45 -2.83 4.13
N LYS A 68 10.47 -2.62 4.97
CA LYS A 68 11.57 -3.59 5.17
C LYS A 68 11.07 -4.90 5.77
N GLN A 69 10.13 -4.83 6.71
CA GLN A 69 9.49 -6.00 7.30
C GLN A 69 8.68 -6.78 6.27
N SER A 70 7.84 -6.10 5.47
CA SER A 70 7.08 -6.71 4.37
C SER A 70 8.01 -7.39 3.36
N LEU A 71 9.15 -6.78 3.01
CA LEU A 71 10.18 -7.42 2.18
C LEU A 71 10.77 -8.69 2.83
N ALA A 72 11.08 -8.65 4.12
CA ALA A 72 11.61 -9.80 4.83
C ALA A 72 10.60 -10.96 4.89
N THR A 73 9.32 -10.65 5.12
CA THR A 73 8.22 -11.63 5.07
C THR A 73 8.11 -12.24 3.68
N GLN A 74 8.19 -11.43 2.63
CA GLN A 74 8.17 -11.88 1.25
C GLN A 74 9.35 -12.82 0.91
N ASP A 75 10.55 -12.49 1.36
CA ASP A 75 11.74 -13.31 1.17
C ASP A 75 11.62 -14.65 1.91
N ALA A 76 11.08 -14.65 3.14
CA ALA A 76 10.78 -15.87 3.88
C ALA A 76 9.75 -16.72 3.13
N ARG A 77 8.65 -16.13 2.67
CA ARG A 77 7.61 -16.82 1.91
C ARG A 77 8.12 -17.42 0.61
N ARG A 78 8.98 -16.69 -0.12
CA ARG A 78 9.67 -17.21 -1.31
C ARG A 78 10.47 -18.46 -0.97
N THR A 79 11.24 -18.41 0.11
CA THR A 79 12.11 -19.50 0.56
C THR A 79 11.29 -20.75 0.91
N GLU A 80 10.13 -20.59 1.54
CA GLU A 80 9.19 -21.68 1.81
C GLU A 80 8.73 -22.36 0.51
N ILE A 81 8.28 -21.58 -0.47
CA ILE A 81 7.82 -22.10 -1.77
C ILE A 81 8.97 -22.78 -2.52
N GLU A 82 10.16 -22.17 -2.55
CA GLU A 82 11.35 -22.75 -3.17
C GLU A 82 11.72 -24.10 -2.53
N THR A 83 11.63 -24.20 -1.19
CA THR A 83 11.93 -25.42 -0.45
C THR A 83 10.89 -26.52 -0.75
N GLU A 84 9.61 -26.15 -0.82
CA GLU A 84 8.53 -27.07 -1.17
C GLU A 84 8.67 -27.58 -2.62
N MET A 85 8.92 -26.68 -3.57
CA MET A 85 9.13 -27.02 -4.97
C MET A 85 10.33 -27.97 -5.15
N LEU A 86 11.45 -27.69 -4.48
CA LEU A 86 12.62 -28.55 -4.53
C LEU A 86 12.33 -29.95 -3.97
N ARG A 87 11.59 -30.02 -2.85
CA ARG A 87 11.20 -31.29 -2.22
C ARG A 87 10.22 -32.10 -3.08
N ALA A 88 9.24 -31.45 -3.71
CA ALA A 88 8.21 -32.14 -4.47
C ALA A 88 8.65 -32.50 -5.91
N HIS A 89 9.50 -31.67 -6.52
CA HIS A 89 9.80 -31.75 -7.96
C HIS A 89 11.30 -31.81 -8.27
N GLY A 90 12.18 -31.73 -7.27
CA GLY A 90 13.64 -31.77 -7.47
C GLY A 90 14.22 -30.53 -8.15
N HIS A 91 13.40 -29.50 -8.40
CA HIS A 91 13.81 -28.29 -9.12
C HIS A 91 13.00 -27.06 -8.65
N ASN A 92 13.65 -25.91 -8.54
CA ASN A 92 13.01 -24.67 -8.09
C ASN A 92 13.63 -23.41 -8.73
N ALA A 93 12.98 -22.86 -9.76
CA ALA A 93 13.36 -21.57 -10.31
C ALA A 93 12.13 -20.66 -10.40
N ILE A 94 11.79 -19.98 -9.30
CA ILE A 94 10.67 -19.03 -9.24
C ILE A 94 11.17 -17.59 -9.06
N ARG A 95 10.36 -16.62 -9.47
CA ARG A 95 10.61 -15.21 -9.22
C ARG A 95 9.30 -14.47 -8.92
N PRO A 96 9.29 -13.54 -7.96
CA PRO A 96 8.12 -12.70 -7.72
C PRO A 96 7.90 -11.75 -8.89
N PHE A 97 6.69 -11.77 -9.43
CA PHE A 97 6.11 -10.78 -10.31
C PHE A 97 5.15 -9.92 -9.49
N PHE A 98 5.27 -8.60 -9.60
CA PHE A 98 4.48 -7.65 -8.83
C PHE A 98 3.32 -7.12 -9.69
N VAL A 99 2.09 -7.24 -9.18
CA VAL A 99 0.88 -6.75 -9.86
C VAL A 99 0.91 -5.22 -9.96
N LEU A 100 1.27 -4.56 -8.86
CA LEU A 100 1.63 -3.15 -8.80
C LEU A 100 3.16 -3.04 -8.75
N SER A 101 3.73 -2.59 -9.85
CA SER A 101 5.16 -2.41 -10.05
C SER A 101 5.65 -1.04 -9.56
N GLY A 102 6.97 -0.81 -9.68
CA GLY A 102 7.67 0.39 -9.24
C GLY A 102 6.94 1.73 -9.48
N PRO A 103 6.46 2.01 -10.70
CA PRO A 103 5.74 3.25 -11.02
C PRO A 103 4.59 3.60 -10.07
N VAL A 104 3.78 2.63 -9.65
CA VAL A 104 2.63 2.87 -8.75
C VAL A 104 3.09 3.26 -7.34
N TRP A 105 4.22 2.71 -6.90
CA TRP A 105 4.77 2.92 -5.56
C TRP A 105 5.70 4.13 -5.44
N ASN A 106 5.91 4.86 -6.54
CA ASN A 106 6.73 6.05 -6.57
C ASN A 106 5.89 7.32 -6.34
N GLY A 107 6.50 8.35 -5.76
CA GLY A 107 5.85 9.65 -5.56
C GLY A 107 4.71 9.65 -4.54
N GLU A 108 3.77 10.59 -4.69
CA GLU A 108 2.65 10.79 -3.77
C GLU A 108 1.69 9.59 -3.72
N LEU A 109 1.47 8.93 -4.86
CA LEU A 109 0.57 7.78 -4.94
C LEU A 109 1.07 6.63 -4.04
N GLY A 110 2.35 6.29 -4.14
CA GLY A 110 2.96 5.27 -3.29
C GLY A 110 2.98 5.65 -1.81
N GLN A 111 3.20 6.93 -1.49
CA GLN A 111 3.10 7.40 -0.10
C GLN A 111 1.67 7.26 0.42
N TRP A 112 0.67 7.61 -0.37
CA TRP A 112 -0.73 7.47 0.02
C TRP A 112 -1.11 6.00 0.25
N LEU A 113 -0.71 5.08 -0.62
CA LEU A 113 -0.93 3.65 -0.44
C LEU A 113 -0.31 3.13 0.87
N VAL A 114 0.93 3.50 1.17
CA VAL A 114 1.63 3.00 2.37
C VAL A 114 1.15 3.69 3.65
N LYS A 115 1.02 5.02 3.62
CA LYS A 115 0.79 5.84 4.82
C LYS A 115 -0.68 5.93 5.21
N VAL A 116 -1.58 6.01 4.22
CA VAL A 116 -3.02 6.20 4.45
C VAL A 116 -3.78 4.89 4.26
N MET A 117 -3.46 4.12 3.21
CA MET A 117 -4.17 2.85 2.95
C MET A 117 -3.55 1.64 3.68
N HIS A 118 -2.40 1.83 4.33
CA HIS A 118 -1.64 0.76 5.01
C HIS A 118 -1.25 -0.42 4.12
N LEU A 119 -1.26 -0.24 2.79
CA LEU A 119 -0.92 -1.26 1.80
C LEU A 119 0.58 -1.26 1.53
N LEU A 120 1.24 -2.41 1.68
CA LEU A 120 2.69 -2.54 1.48
C LEU A 120 3.00 -3.27 0.15
N PRO A 121 4.07 -2.89 -0.55
CA PRO A 121 4.36 -3.40 -1.89
C PRO A 121 4.79 -4.86 -1.94
N TYR A 122 5.29 -5.42 -0.84
CA TYR A 122 5.81 -6.78 -0.79
C TYR A 122 4.85 -7.75 -0.10
N ASP A 123 3.63 -7.33 0.21
CA ASP A 123 2.62 -8.22 0.76
C ASP A 123 2.07 -9.16 -0.32
N ASP A 124 1.59 -10.33 0.09
CA ASP A 124 1.13 -11.41 -0.81
C ASP A 124 0.02 -11.00 -1.78
N TRP A 125 -0.76 -9.98 -1.44
CA TRP A 125 -1.80 -9.48 -2.33
C TRP A 125 -1.23 -8.81 -3.59
N ASN A 126 0.03 -8.38 -3.57
CA ASN A 126 0.68 -7.72 -4.69
C ASN A 126 1.60 -8.67 -5.50
N ILE A 127 1.70 -9.94 -5.12
CA ILE A 127 2.73 -10.85 -5.63
C ILE A 127 2.12 -12.06 -6.30
N VAL A 128 2.73 -12.45 -7.42
CA VAL A 128 2.56 -13.74 -8.08
C VAL A 128 3.95 -14.35 -8.26
N TYR A 129 4.18 -15.56 -7.77
CA TYR A 129 5.43 -16.28 -8.06
C TYR A 129 5.30 -16.96 -9.41
N LEU A 130 6.17 -16.60 -10.36
CA LEU A 130 6.19 -17.17 -11.70
C LEU A 130 7.45 -17.99 -11.94
N PRO A 131 7.36 -19.10 -12.71
CA PRO A 131 8.49 -19.93 -13.08
C PRO A 131 9.48 -19.19 -13.99
N MET A 132 10.77 -19.42 -13.81
CA MET A 132 11.85 -18.84 -14.63
C MET A 132 12.31 -19.77 -15.76
N ASP A 133 11.90 -21.04 -15.72
CA ASP A 133 12.22 -22.06 -16.72
C ASP A 133 11.07 -23.08 -16.93
N ARG A 134 11.18 -23.88 -17.99
CA ARG A 134 10.13 -24.84 -18.39
C ARG A 134 9.93 -25.98 -17.38
N ALA A 135 10.99 -26.41 -16.69
CA ALA A 135 10.90 -27.46 -15.70
C ALA A 135 10.05 -27.02 -14.49
N THR A 136 10.32 -25.81 -13.98
CA THR A 136 9.53 -25.19 -12.90
C THR A 136 8.11 -24.89 -13.37
N GLN A 137 7.94 -24.41 -14.61
CA GLN A 137 6.62 -24.17 -15.18
C GLN A 137 5.75 -25.43 -15.22
N ALA A 138 6.30 -26.56 -15.65
CA ALA A 138 5.59 -27.85 -15.64
C ALA A 138 5.18 -28.26 -14.22
N ALA A 139 6.07 -28.09 -13.25
CA ALA A 139 5.81 -28.37 -11.84
C ALA A 139 4.74 -27.46 -11.22
N MET A 140 4.64 -26.20 -11.67
CA MET A 140 3.64 -25.23 -11.22
C MET A 140 2.31 -25.29 -12.00
N GLY A 141 2.03 -26.40 -12.69
CA GLY A 141 0.76 -26.59 -13.39
C GLY A 141 0.58 -25.71 -14.63
N GLY A 142 1.68 -25.29 -15.27
CA GLY A 142 1.63 -24.57 -16.55
C GLY A 142 1.44 -23.06 -16.46
N LEU A 143 1.70 -22.44 -15.30
CA LEU A 143 1.79 -20.98 -15.18
C LEU A 143 2.74 -20.39 -16.24
N PRO A 144 2.49 -19.17 -16.74
CA PRO A 144 3.39 -18.55 -17.71
C PRO A 144 4.78 -18.30 -17.12
N LEU A 145 5.80 -18.29 -17.97
CA LEU A 145 7.16 -17.94 -17.54
C LEU A 145 7.20 -16.50 -17.04
N HIS A 146 8.09 -16.21 -16.10
CA HIS A 146 8.27 -14.87 -15.59
C HIS A 146 8.79 -13.96 -16.72
N PRO A 147 8.17 -12.80 -17.00
CA PRO A 147 8.53 -11.90 -18.11
C PRO A 147 9.90 -11.21 -17.95
N ARG A 148 10.60 -11.46 -16.83
CA ARG A 148 11.91 -10.92 -16.39
C ARG A 148 11.94 -9.41 -16.11
N GLN A 149 10.97 -8.68 -16.63
CA GLN A 149 10.73 -7.26 -16.42
C GLN A 149 9.23 -6.99 -16.18
N SER A 150 8.88 -5.77 -15.76
CA SER A 150 7.49 -5.33 -15.78
C SER A 150 7.00 -5.16 -17.22
N ILE A 151 5.67 -5.04 -17.37
CA ILE A 151 5.01 -4.96 -18.66
C ILE A 151 4.36 -3.59 -18.74
N ASP A 152 4.91 -2.70 -19.57
CA ASP A 152 4.52 -1.28 -19.58
C ASP A 152 3.01 -1.04 -19.71
N PRO A 153 2.26 -1.73 -20.62
CA PRO A 153 0.81 -1.57 -20.67
C PRO A 153 0.08 -1.93 -19.36
N ILE A 154 0.60 -2.89 -18.60
CA ILE A 154 0.05 -3.26 -17.29
C ILE A 154 0.40 -2.17 -16.27
N ASP A 155 1.64 -1.69 -16.28
CA ASP A 155 2.10 -0.62 -15.38
C ASP A 155 1.26 0.65 -15.57
N GLU A 156 0.99 1.05 -16.81
CA GLU A 156 0.15 2.21 -17.15
C GLU A 156 -1.30 2.02 -16.70
N LEU A 157 -1.88 0.84 -16.97
CA LEU A 157 -3.24 0.51 -16.56
C LEU A 157 -3.38 0.59 -15.03
N MET A 158 -2.44 -0.01 -14.30
CA MET A 158 -2.46 -0.03 -12.85
C MET A 158 -2.21 1.37 -12.27
N CYS A 159 -1.29 2.16 -12.84
CA CYS A 159 -1.12 3.56 -12.45
C CYS A 159 -2.42 4.36 -12.61
N LYS A 160 -3.13 4.18 -13.74
CA LYS A 160 -4.39 4.87 -14.00
C LYS A 160 -5.49 4.44 -13.03
N GLN A 161 -5.65 3.14 -12.79
CA GLN A 161 -6.70 2.60 -11.93
C GLN A 161 -6.48 2.98 -10.47
N ILE A 162 -5.26 2.77 -9.94
CA ILE A 162 -4.92 3.14 -8.57
C ILE A 162 -4.91 4.66 -8.39
N GLY A 163 -4.45 5.40 -9.41
CA GLY A 163 -4.58 6.86 -9.47
C GLY A 163 -6.02 7.35 -9.42
N GLY A 164 -6.97 6.58 -9.96
CA GLY A 164 -8.41 6.87 -9.85
C GLY A 164 -8.91 6.86 -8.39
N PHE A 165 -8.54 5.85 -7.60
CA PHE A 165 -8.86 5.81 -6.17
C PHE A 165 -8.22 6.99 -5.42
N TYR A 166 -6.96 7.29 -5.71
CA TYR A 166 -6.26 8.42 -5.10
C TYR A 166 -6.91 9.78 -5.44
N SER A 167 -7.34 9.98 -6.68
CA SER A 167 -8.08 11.18 -7.08
C SER A 167 -9.41 11.30 -6.33
N GLN A 168 -10.18 10.21 -6.21
CA GLN A 168 -11.42 10.19 -5.43
C GLN A 168 -11.17 10.52 -3.95
N PHE A 169 -10.10 9.99 -3.36
CA PHE A 169 -9.68 10.35 -2.01
C PHE A 169 -9.40 11.85 -1.88
N LYS A 170 -8.59 12.42 -2.79
CA LYS A 170 -8.23 13.85 -2.76
C LYS A 170 -9.45 14.75 -2.89
N GLU A 171 -10.34 14.45 -3.84
CA GLU A 171 -11.57 15.20 -4.04
C GLU A 171 -12.50 15.12 -2.83
N GLY A 172 -12.68 13.92 -2.27
CA GLY A 172 -13.45 13.72 -1.04
C GLY A 172 -12.88 14.53 0.12
N LYS A 173 -11.56 14.46 0.33
CA LYS A 173 -10.87 15.22 1.37
C LYS A 173 -11.05 16.72 1.19
N GLN A 174 -10.88 17.24 -0.04
CA GLN A 174 -11.05 18.66 -0.33
C GLN A 174 -12.46 19.15 -0.01
N LYS A 175 -13.50 18.36 -0.33
CA LYS A 175 -14.90 18.70 0.01
C LYS A 175 -15.13 18.73 1.51
N VAL A 176 -14.60 17.75 2.24
CA VAL A 176 -14.67 17.71 3.71
C VAL A 176 -13.94 18.91 4.32
N ASP A 177 -12.71 19.19 3.88
CA ASP A 177 -11.91 20.32 4.37
C ASP A 177 -12.59 21.67 4.10
N ALA A 178 -13.29 21.81 2.95
CA ALA A 178 -14.05 23.01 2.64
C ALA A 178 -15.29 23.15 3.55
N HIS A 179 -16.03 22.06 3.75
CA HIS A 179 -17.20 22.06 4.62
C HIS A 179 -16.84 22.33 6.09
N VAL A 180 -15.79 21.70 6.60
CA VAL A 180 -15.27 21.94 7.96
C VAL A 180 -14.87 23.41 8.15
N ARG A 181 -14.30 24.06 7.13
CA ARG A 181 -13.98 25.49 7.17
C ARG A 181 -15.22 26.39 7.20
N GLU A 182 -16.31 25.96 6.58
CA GLU A 182 -17.57 26.71 6.51
C GLU A 182 -18.37 26.59 7.82
N VAL A 183 -18.58 25.37 8.32
CA VAL A 183 -19.50 25.12 9.44
C VAL A 183 -18.80 24.82 10.77
N GLY A 184 -17.47 24.63 10.76
CA GLY A 184 -16.70 24.19 11.91
C GLY A 184 -16.77 22.68 12.14
N ILE A 185 -15.77 22.13 12.83
CA ILE A 185 -15.62 20.67 13.06
C ILE A 185 -16.85 20.07 13.75
N SER A 186 -17.38 20.73 14.78
CA SER A 186 -18.51 20.21 15.56
C SER A 186 -19.79 20.05 14.74
N ALA A 187 -20.03 20.90 13.75
CA ALA A 187 -21.20 20.82 12.87
C ALA A 187 -20.98 19.93 11.64
N ALA A 188 -19.72 19.62 11.31
CA ALA A 188 -19.36 18.79 10.16
C ALA A 188 -19.28 17.28 10.47
N HIS A 189 -19.70 16.85 11.67
CA HIS A 189 -19.54 15.48 12.17
C HIS A 189 -20.06 14.42 11.17
N ASP A 190 -21.28 14.57 10.66
CA ASP A 190 -21.88 13.61 9.72
C ASP A 190 -21.08 13.46 8.41
N VAL A 191 -20.47 14.55 7.94
CA VAL A 191 -19.66 14.55 6.71
C VAL A 191 -18.30 13.92 6.97
N LEU A 192 -17.71 14.18 8.14
CA LEU A 192 -16.47 13.56 8.59
C LEU A 192 -16.65 12.05 8.74
N ASP A 193 -17.71 11.59 9.41
CA ASP A 193 -18.00 10.16 9.60
C ASP A 193 -18.17 9.41 8.28
N LYS A 194 -18.92 10.00 7.34
CA LYS A 194 -19.08 9.44 5.99
C LYS A 194 -17.75 9.34 5.26
N PHE A 195 -16.90 10.36 5.39
CA PHE A 195 -15.58 10.36 4.76
C PHE A 195 -14.64 9.34 5.40
N VAL A 196 -14.60 9.24 6.73
CA VAL A 196 -13.81 8.24 7.45
C VAL A 196 -14.25 6.84 7.03
N THR A 197 -15.55 6.55 7.07
CA THR A 197 -16.09 5.25 6.61
C THR A 197 -15.69 4.95 5.16
N TYR A 198 -15.74 5.95 4.30
CA TYR A 198 -15.33 5.82 2.90
C TYR A 198 -13.83 5.53 2.73
N VAL A 199 -12.98 6.17 3.53
CA VAL A 199 -11.53 5.96 3.55
C VAL A 199 -11.19 4.59 4.12
N ASP A 200 -11.85 4.16 5.20
CA ASP A 200 -11.64 2.86 5.85
C ASP A 200 -12.03 1.69 4.95
N ASP A 201 -13.04 1.84 4.09
CA ASP A 201 -13.42 0.83 3.10
C ASP A 201 -12.49 0.80 1.88
N MET A 202 -11.70 1.85 1.67
CA MET A 202 -10.91 2.00 0.44
C MET A 202 -9.81 0.95 0.25
N PRO A 203 -9.03 0.54 1.28
CA PRO A 203 -8.08 -0.56 1.15
C PRO A 203 -8.75 -1.84 0.64
N ARG A 204 -9.93 -2.19 1.17
CA ARG A 204 -10.69 -3.36 0.71
C ARG A 204 -11.06 -3.23 -0.77
N ARG A 205 -11.58 -2.07 -1.20
CA ARG A 205 -11.92 -1.82 -2.61
C ARG A 205 -10.72 -1.94 -3.55
N ILE A 206 -9.54 -1.47 -3.12
CA ILE A 206 -8.30 -1.62 -3.88
C ILE A 206 -7.91 -3.11 -3.96
N LEU A 207 -7.92 -3.83 -2.84
CA LEU A 207 -7.58 -5.25 -2.79
C LEU A 207 -8.55 -6.12 -3.61
N ASP A 208 -9.84 -5.83 -3.58
CA ASP A 208 -10.87 -6.48 -4.39
C ASP A 208 -10.58 -6.28 -5.88
N HIS A 209 -10.27 -5.04 -6.28
CA HIS A 209 -9.87 -4.72 -7.66
C HIS A 209 -8.62 -5.49 -8.09
N ILE A 210 -7.58 -5.52 -7.25
CA ILE A 210 -6.35 -6.28 -7.53
C ILE A 210 -6.64 -7.77 -7.68
N SER A 211 -7.53 -8.33 -6.85
CA SER A 211 -7.90 -9.74 -6.89
C SER A 211 -8.59 -10.11 -8.21
N VAL A 212 -9.36 -9.19 -8.80
CA VAL A 212 -10.01 -9.36 -10.11
C VAL A 212 -9.01 -9.22 -11.27
N VAL A 213 -8.03 -8.32 -11.16
CA VAL A 213 -7.07 -8.02 -12.24
C VAL A 213 -5.91 -9.00 -12.28
N ARG A 214 -5.44 -9.50 -11.13
CA ARG A 214 -4.31 -10.44 -11.03
C ARG A 214 -4.42 -11.65 -11.98
N PRO A 215 -5.53 -12.42 -12.04
CA PRO A 215 -5.62 -13.55 -12.98
C PRO A 215 -5.56 -13.10 -14.44
N LYS A 216 -6.15 -11.96 -14.79
CA LYS A 216 -6.12 -11.41 -16.16
C LYS A 216 -4.71 -11.02 -16.61
N ILE A 217 -3.89 -10.52 -15.67
CA ILE A 217 -2.47 -10.25 -15.95
C ILE A 217 -1.73 -11.55 -16.23
N ILE A 218 -1.97 -12.61 -15.46
CA ILE A 218 -1.36 -13.92 -15.69
C ILE A 218 -1.75 -14.46 -17.08
N GLU A 219 -3.03 -14.37 -17.45
CA GLU A 219 -3.52 -14.73 -18.79
C GLU A 219 -2.84 -13.91 -19.89
N LEU A 220 -2.71 -12.60 -19.71
CA LEU A 220 -2.05 -11.73 -20.68
C LEU A 220 -0.57 -12.11 -20.88
N ILE A 221 0.15 -12.43 -19.80
CA ILE A 221 1.54 -12.90 -19.91
C ILE A 221 1.60 -14.20 -20.72
N ALA A 222 0.69 -15.14 -20.44
CA ALA A 222 0.62 -16.41 -21.17
C ALA A 222 0.32 -16.19 -22.67
N ASP A 223 -0.64 -15.33 -22.99
CA ASP A 223 -1.01 -15.00 -24.36
C ASP A 223 0.14 -14.40 -25.16
N VAL A 224 0.92 -13.48 -24.57
CA VAL A 224 2.09 -12.89 -25.21
C VAL A 224 3.15 -13.97 -25.47
N GLN A 225 3.36 -14.89 -24.54
CA GLN A 225 4.35 -15.96 -24.67
C GLN A 225 3.97 -17.03 -25.69
N ASN A 226 2.67 -17.28 -25.88
CA ASN A 226 2.19 -18.24 -26.86
C ASN A 226 2.23 -17.70 -28.30
N ARG A 227 2.37 -16.39 -28.48
CA ARG A 227 2.45 -15.71 -29.79
C ARG A 227 3.89 -15.41 -30.23
N ALA A 228 4.87 -15.57 -29.33
CA ALA A 228 6.29 -15.30 -29.56
C ALA A 228 7.04 -16.60 -29.88
#